data_AF-A0A4P6FVJ1-F1
#
_entry.id   AF-A0A4P6FVJ1-F1
#
_cell.length_a   1.000
_cell.length_b   1.000
_cell.length_c   1.000
_cell.angle_alpha   90.00
_cell.angle_beta   90.00
_cell.angle_gamma   90.00
#
_symmetry.space_group_name_H-M   'P 1'
#
loop_
_entity.id
_entity.type
_entity.pdbx_description
1 polymer ?
#
loop_
_entity_poly.entity_id
_entity_poly.type
_entity_poly.pdbx_seq_one_letter_code
_entity_poly.pdbx_strand_id
1 'polypeptide(L)'
;MAKMIAGFFAASALVFPGAAALAQGTPAFRVPLDQVTSSQTMDPVYVWLDQVGTCSTTCGTGTRTTTYQCQDITQLSGGSYGPAESASSCTANVGAAPANTSQACTVLTGCTYDWVKPPVVRTVQAGRDQCGTVRSQFDPYCKRSDNTVLANGDHAMCINDRPDYDLVAAGNPDALGYDRTVTETAACTAAWSVSPTWSAWSNGTCSATTTRTRTVECKQEFTNATLPDSSCSAPKPAATETGNFSTCSYEVVGSWSAWSSTCSASATSTRNAECRRSDGTIVADGECTSRGLDMSESRTSGQFGSCTYQVVGTWSGWNSTCSDKATQTRNAQCVRSDGATVADSECTSRGMDMTETQTSQQFGGCAAAYGSWSSCASGTQSRSVVCNAPDGAQVPTSWCGFSGNATTQSQTCTPTVTYAWESSSWGPYSTCSSGQQTQTRSVVCRGSDGTAAPDSSCTGAKPASAQSQACTAPVTYSWEIGSWGPYSDCSTTGQRTQTRSVVCRGSDGTAAADSACTDPKPATADASACPIVACGSVDGSGEPVWQWTGEAWEDYGFPNWEPAGGMNGSGPSGSFNKVEQTRRSFDRKKMVSGITAYGHVNTDGSRSGQESCPSSG
;
A
#
# COMPACT_ATOMS: atom_id res chain seq x y z
N MET A 1 -10.83 104.70 -87.71
CA MET A 1 -11.78 105.67 -88.30
C MET A 1 -12.17 106.64 -87.19
N ALA A 2 -12.36 107.94 -87.49
CA ALA A 2 -12.54 109.04 -86.51
C ALA A 2 -11.32 109.24 -85.55
N LYS A 3 -10.92 110.42 -85.04
CA LYS A 3 -11.58 111.70 -84.66
C LYS A 3 -12.49 111.56 -83.41
N MET A 4 -12.48 112.45 -82.41
CA MET A 4 -11.73 113.71 -82.19
C MET A 4 -11.81 114.13 -80.69
N ILE A 5 -10.80 114.87 -80.19
CA ILE A 5 -10.86 116.07 -79.29
C ILE A 5 -11.83 116.11 -78.08
N ALA A 6 -11.49 116.62 -76.87
CA ALA A 6 -10.21 116.95 -76.18
C ALA A 6 -10.47 117.46 -74.73
N GLY A 7 -9.41 117.55 -73.90
CA GLY A 7 -9.34 118.37 -72.68
C GLY A 7 -9.63 117.67 -71.35
N PHE A 8 -9.20 118.15 -70.17
CA PHE A 8 -8.29 119.25 -69.78
C PHE A 8 -8.04 119.10 -68.25
N PHE A 9 -6.89 119.26 -67.58
CA PHE A 9 -5.46 119.53 -67.86
C PHE A 9 -4.64 118.87 -66.70
N ALA A 10 -3.37 118.46 -66.83
CA ALA A 10 -2.12 119.24 -66.67
C ALA A 10 -2.00 120.08 -65.36
N ALA A 11 -0.89 120.08 -64.59
CA ALA A 11 0.36 119.29 -64.62
C ALA A 11 1.15 119.44 -63.29
N SER A 12 2.30 118.74 -63.19
CA SER A 12 3.51 118.94 -62.36
C SER A 12 3.41 119.58 -60.96
N ALA A 13 3.81 118.97 -59.83
CA ALA A 13 5.06 118.25 -59.49
C ALA A 13 6.28 119.13 -59.14
N LEU A 14 7.04 118.64 -58.14
CA LEU A 14 8.40 118.99 -57.68
C LEU A 14 8.63 120.17 -56.70
N VAL A 15 8.98 119.75 -55.47
CA VAL A 15 10.16 120.18 -54.68
C VAL A 15 10.06 121.38 -53.71
N PHE A 16 10.43 121.06 -52.47
CA PHE A 16 10.79 121.89 -51.31
C PHE A 16 11.71 123.09 -51.64
N PRO A 17 11.68 124.15 -50.82
CA PRO A 17 12.59 124.15 -49.66
C PRO A 17 11.88 124.50 -48.34
N GLY A 18 12.63 124.42 -47.23
CA GLY A 18 12.20 124.92 -45.92
C GLY A 18 12.92 126.20 -45.50
N ALA A 19 12.80 126.50 -44.20
CA ALA A 19 13.45 127.58 -43.43
C ALA A 19 12.82 129.00 -43.42
N ALA A 20 12.86 129.58 -42.21
CA ALA A 20 12.92 131.01 -41.87
C ALA A 20 11.76 131.99 -42.21
N ALA A 21 11.05 132.38 -41.14
CA ALA A 21 10.95 133.75 -40.62
C ALA A 21 10.21 134.91 -41.37
N LEU A 22 9.33 135.59 -40.58
CA LEU A 22 9.00 137.04 -40.55
C LEU A 22 7.95 137.64 -41.52
N ALA A 23 7.54 138.88 -41.14
CA ALA A 23 6.49 139.79 -41.66
C ALA A 23 5.04 139.30 -41.42
N GLN A 24 4.14 139.97 -40.66
CA GLN A 24 3.71 141.40 -40.57
C GLN A 24 2.90 141.88 -41.80
N GLY A 25 1.74 142.54 -41.58
CA GLY A 25 0.86 142.96 -42.69
C GLY A 25 -0.30 143.95 -42.43
N THR A 26 -0.96 143.94 -41.26
CA THR A 26 -2.09 144.86 -40.87
C THR A 26 -3.38 144.73 -41.73
N PRO A 27 -4.55 145.20 -41.22
CA PRO A 27 -4.90 146.64 -41.26
C PRO A 27 -5.27 147.22 -39.87
N ALA A 28 -5.67 148.49 -39.84
CA ALA A 28 -5.84 149.28 -38.61
C ALA A 28 -7.31 149.56 -38.24
N PHE A 29 -7.60 149.74 -36.94
CA PHE A 29 -8.06 151.02 -36.38
C PHE A 29 -7.90 151.03 -34.84
N ARG A 30 -7.91 152.22 -34.21
CA ARG A 30 -7.90 152.37 -32.74
C ARG A 30 -9.25 152.83 -32.22
N VAL A 31 -9.75 152.18 -31.16
CA VAL A 31 -10.62 152.78 -30.14
C VAL A 31 -10.21 152.22 -28.78
N PRO A 32 -9.76 153.04 -27.82
CA PRO A 32 -9.73 152.67 -26.42
C PRO A 32 -11.01 153.16 -25.73
N LEU A 33 -11.69 152.29 -24.97
CA LEU A 33 -12.67 152.74 -23.98
C LEU A 33 -12.58 151.88 -22.71
N ASP A 34 -12.84 152.54 -21.60
CA ASP A 34 -12.84 152.01 -20.23
C ASP A 34 -14.16 151.26 -19.94
N GLN A 35 -14.17 150.51 -18.83
CA GLN A 35 -15.31 149.83 -18.22
C GLN A 35 -15.89 148.61 -18.98
N VAL A 36 -15.85 147.44 -18.32
CA VAL A 36 -17.03 146.64 -17.91
C VAL A 36 -16.55 145.38 -17.18
N THR A 37 -17.25 145.01 -16.09
CA THR A 37 -16.95 143.84 -15.27
C THR A 37 -17.91 142.67 -15.50
N SER A 38 -17.52 141.49 -14.99
CA SER A 38 -18.36 140.37 -14.59
C SER A 38 -19.25 139.67 -15.64
N SER A 39 -18.80 138.45 -15.99
CA SER A 39 -19.60 137.21 -15.95
C SER A 39 -20.99 137.21 -16.59
N GLN A 40 -21.08 136.68 -17.81
CA GLN A 40 -22.23 135.91 -18.27
C GLN A 40 -21.78 134.48 -18.57
N THR A 41 -22.44 133.49 -18.00
CA THR A 41 -22.30 132.08 -18.40
C THR A 41 -23.08 131.86 -19.69
N MET A 42 -22.37 131.50 -20.76
CA MET A 42 -23.00 131.08 -22.03
C MET A 42 -23.64 129.71 -21.86
N ASP A 43 -24.75 129.45 -22.55
CA ASP A 43 -25.29 128.10 -22.69
C ASP A 43 -24.34 127.21 -23.52
N PRO A 44 -24.20 125.91 -23.21
CA PRO A 44 -23.24 125.03 -23.87
C PRO A 44 -23.57 124.81 -25.35
N VAL A 45 -22.54 124.80 -26.19
CA VAL A 45 -22.67 124.66 -27.65
C VAL A 45 -22.01 123.37 -28.07
N TYR A 46 -22.83 122.41 -28.47
CA TYR A 46 -22.38 121.07 -28.84
C TYR A 46 -22.00 120.98 -30.33
N VAL A 47 -20.97 120.18 -30.65
CA VAL A 47 -20.62 119.84 -32.04
C VAL A 47 -20.06 118.42 -32.15
N TRP A 48 -20.20 117.82 -33.32
CA TRP A 48 -19.50 116.60 -33.71
C TRP A 48 -18.14 116.94 -34.33
N LEU A 49 -17.04 116.52 -33.71
CA LEU A 49 -15.69 116.64 -34.24
C LEU A 49 -15.22 115.30 -34.81
N ASP A 50 -14.46 115.33 -35.90
CA ASP A 50 -13.90 114.13 -36.50
C ASP A 50 -12.61 113.67 -35.81
N GLN A 51 -12.39 112.36 -35.78
CA GLN A 51 -11.26 111.69 -35.15
C GLN A 51 -10.71 110.65 -36.12
N VAL A 52 -9.58 110.97 -36.76
CA VAL A 52 -8.94 110.12 -37.77
C VAL A 52 -8.10 109.05 -37.07
N GLY A 53 -8.51 107.78 -37.18
CA GLY A 53 -7.75 106.65 -36.65
C GLY A 53 -6.38 106.44 -37.31
N THR A 54 -5.54 105.65 -36.65
CA THR A 54 -4.28 105.15 -37.24
C THR A 54 -4.55 104.19 -38.41
N CYS A 55 -3.52 103.93 -39.22
CA CYS A 55 -3.61 102.93 -40.29
C CYS A 55 -3.72 101.52 -39.68
N SER A 56 -4.54 100.65 -40.28
CA SER A 56 -4.76 99.26 -39.84
C SER A 56 -3.53 98.36 -39.95
N THR A 57 -2.45 98.85 -40.56
CA THR A 57 -1.15 98.17 -40.62
C THR A 57 -0.02 99.12 -40.23
N THR A 58 1.03 98.54 -39.62
CA THR A 58 2.30 99.20 -39.32
C THR A 58 3.29 99.18 -40.50
N CYS A 59 3.01 98.39 -41.54
CA CYS A 59 3.78 98.32 -42.79
C CYS A 59 2.88 97.90 -43.96
N GLY A 60 3.08 98.48 -45.14
CA GLY A 60 2.33 98.15 -46.35
C GLY A 60 1.05 98.97 -46.51
N THR A 61 0.09 98.47 -47.29
CA THR A 61 -1.22 99.10 -47.52
C THR A 61 -2.27 98.60 -46.53
N GLY A 62 -3.02 99.52 -45.92
CA GLY A 62 -4.15 99.24 -45.05
C GLY A 62 -5.25 100.28 -45.18
N THR A 63 -6.15 100.34 -44.20
CA THR A 63 -7.21 101.35 -44.10
C THR A 63 -7.17 102.07 -42.76
N ARG A 64 -7.54 103.35 -42.74
CA ARG A 64 -7.81 104.11 -41.52
C ARG A 64 -9.27 104.51 -41.51
N THR A 65 -9.87 104.61 -40.33
CA THR A 65 -11.29 105.01 -40.19
C THR A 65 -11.39 106.31 -39.42
N THR A 66 -12.12 107.27 -39.98
CA THR A 66 -12.52 108.50 -39.30
C THR A 66 -13.84 108.26 -38.59
N THR A 67 -13.88 108.53 -37.29
CA THR A 67 -15.09 108.50 -36.46
C THR A 67 -15.45 109.90 -35.98
N TYR A 68 -16.60 110.07 -35.33
CA TYR A 68 -17.06 111.37 -34.83
C TYR A 68 -17.35 111.30 -33.33
N GLN A 69 -16.94 112.34 -32.58
CA GLN A 69 -17.12 112.44 -31.14
C GLN A 69 -17.83 113.76 -30.77
N CYS A 70 -18.71 113.71 -29.78
CA CYS A 70 -19.41 114.88 -29.28
C CYS A 70 -18.52 115.67 -28.31
N GLN A 71 -18.47 117.00 -28.46
CA GLN A 71 -17.79 117.91 -27.52
C GLN A 71 -18.58 119.21 -27.36
N ASP A 72 -18.46 119.84 -26.19
CA ASP A 72 -18.94 121.20 -25.91
C ASP A 72 -17.82 122.20 -26.24
N ILE A 73 -18.07 123.08 -27.21
CA ILE A 73 -17.08 124.06 -27.69
C ILE A 73 -17.08 125.36 -26.87
N THR A 74 -17.93 125.49 -25.85
CA THR A 74 -17.81 126.60 -24.88
C THR A 74 -16.72 126.35 -23.84
N GLN A 75 -16.40 125.09 -23.57
CA GLN A 75 -15.34 124.66 -22.64
C GLN A 75 -13.95 124.62 -23.31
N LEU A 76 -13.58 125.68 -24.02
CA LEU A 76 -12.27 125.82 -24.65
C LEU A 76 -11.17 126.02 -23.59
N SER A 77 -10.31 124.99 -23.42
CA SER A 77 -9.20 125.03 -22.48
C SER A 77 -7.86 124.84 -23.21
N GLY A 78 -6.98 125.84 -23.12
CA GLY A 78 -5.62 125.77 -23.69
C GLY A 78 -5.53 125.69 -25.23
N GLY A 79 -6.61 125.96 -25.96
CA GLY A 79 -6.66 125.82 -27.43
C GLY A 79 -7.17 124.46 -27.91
N SER A 80 -7.43 123.52 -27.00
CA SER A 80 -8.29 122.36 -27.25
C SER A 80 -9.72 122.66 -26.82
N TYR A 81 -10.67 121.98 -27.47
CA TYR A 81 -12.06 121.87 -27.02
C TYR A 81 -12.16 121.10 -25.69
N GLY A 82 -13.36 121.08 -25.10
CA GLY A 82 -13.61 120.45 -23.81
C GLY A 82 -13.44 118.91 -23.79
N PRO A 83 -13.62 118.28 -22.62
CA PRO A 83 -13.64 116.82 -22.51
C PRO A 83 -14.74 116.21 -23.40
N ALA A 84 -14.56 114.93 -23.76
CA ALA A 84 -15.52 114.20 -24.59
C ALA A 84 -16.90 114.11 -23.92
N GLU A 85 -17.92 114.63 -24.60
CA GLU A 85 -19.29 114.74 -24.11
C GLU A 85 -20.16 113.53 -24.51
N SER A 86 -21.31 113.40 -23.86
CA SER A 86 -22.23 112.31 -24.18
C SER A 86 -22.75 112.41 -25.63
N ALA A 87 -22.81 111.29 -26.35
CA ALA A 87 -23.37 111.26 -27.71
C ALA A 87 -24.82 111.80 -27.76
N SER A 88 -25.58 111.62 -26.68
CA SER A 88 -26.89 112.21 -26.45
C SER A 88 -26.90 113.75 -26.43
N SER A 89 -25.86 114.39 -25.88
CA SER A 89 -25.73 115.85 -25.79
C SER A 89 -25.75 116.49 -27.19
N CYS A 90 -24.93 115.96 -28.11
CA CYS A 90 -24.95 116.41 -29.51
C CYS A 90 -26.19 115.92 -30.27
N THR A 91 -26.66 114.69 -30.03
CA THR A 91 -27.84 114.18 -30.76
C THR A 91 -29.10 115.00 -30.50
N ALA A 92 -29.28 115.52 -29.28
CA ALA A 92 -30.42 116.36 -28.91
C ALA A 92 -30.36 117.79 -29.48
N ASN A 93 -29.16 118.38 -29.61
CA ASN A 93 -28.98 119.80 -29.96
C ASN A 93 -28.51 120.05 -31.41
N VAL A 94 -27.81 119.08 -32.00
CA VAL A 94 -27.17 119.16 -33.33
C VAL A 94 -27.74 118.12 -34.30
N GLY A 95 -28.26 117.01 -33.78
CA GLY A 95 -28.70 115.85 -34.56
C GLY A 95 -27.66 114.72 -34.61
N ALA A 96 -27.95 113.68 -35.37
CA ALA A 96 -27.11 112.48 -35.45
C ALA A 96 -25.72 112.76 -36.05
N ALA A 97 -24.71 112.04 -35.57
CA ALA A 97 -23.35 112.11 -36.11
C ALA A 97 -23.29 111.67 -37.59
N PRO A 98 -22.34 112.21 -38.39
CA PRO A 98 -22.06 111.67 -39.72
C PRO A 98 -21.59 110.21 -39.66
N ALA A 99 -21.83 109.46 -40.73
CA ALA A 99 -21.37 108.07 -40.82
C ALA A 99 -19.83 108.01 -40.88
N ASN A 100 -19.24 107.08 -40.10
CA ASN A 100 -17.80 106.82 -40.10
C ASN A 100 -17.32 106.46 -41.52
N THR A 101 -16.19 107.02 -41.95
CA THR A 101 -15.63 106.75 -43.27
C THR A 101 -14.26 106.08 -43.17
N SER A 102 -14.02 105.09 -44.03
CA SER A 102 -12.72 104.44 -44.13
C SER A 102 -11.99 104.86 -45.41
N GLN A 103 -10.71 105.19 -45.28
CA GLN A 103 -9.83 105.61 -46.37
C GLN A 103 -8.58 104.74 -46.41
N ALA A 104 -8.00 104.55 -47.60
CA ALA A 104 -6.73 103.84 -47.75
C ALA A 104 -5.57 104.59 -47.09
N CYS A 105 -4.57 103.84 -46.64
CA CYS A 105 -3.32 104.36 -46.10
C CYS A 105 -2.16 103.42 -46.45
N THR A 106 -0.97 103.98 -46.65
CA THR A 106 0.24 103.22 -46.96
C THR A 106 1.34 103.65 -45.99
N VAL A 107 1.97 102.67 -45.34
CA VAL A 107 3.10 102.87 -44.42
C VAL A 107 4.33 102.20 -45.05
N LEU A 108 5.36 102.99 -45.39
CA LEU A 108 6.57 102.49 -46.06
C LEU A 108 7.75 102.27 -45.09
N THR A 109 7.72 102.93 -43.93
CA THR A 109 8.70 102.77 -42.86
C THR A 109 8.45 101.47 -42.08
N GLY A 110 9.53 100.77 -41.70
CA GLY A 110 9.45 99.50 -40.96
C GLY A 110 9.16 98.26 -41.84
N CYS A 111 9.01 98.43 -43.15
CA CYS A 111 8.90 97.32 -44.09
C CYS A 111 10.27 96.72 -44.47
N THR A 112 10.30 95.43 -44.77
CA THR A 112 11.43 94.77 -45.43
C THR A 112 11.16 94.59 -46.92
N TYR A 113 12.26 94.56 -47.70
CA TYR A 113 12.28 94.58 -49.15
C TYR A 113 13.37 93.61 -49.62
N ASP A 114 13.06 92.65 -50.49
CA ASP A 114 14.00 91.61 -50.97
C ASP A 114 13.86 91.44 -52.49
N TRP A 115 14.96 91.00 -53.13
CA TRP A 115 15.01 90.70 -54.56
C TRP A 115 14.62 89.24 -54.81
N VAL A 116 13.52 89.04 -55.54
CA VAL A 116 13.07 87.70 -55.91
C VAL A 116 13.71 87.28 -57.22
N LYS A 117 14.55 86.23 -57.14
CA LYS A 117 15.06 85.50 -58.30
C LYS A 117 14.00 84.50 -58.78
N PRO A 118 13.43 84.64 -59.98
CA PRO A 118 12.48 83.66 -60.50
C PRO A 118 13.19 82.34 -60.91
N PRO A 119 12.43 81.27 -61.18
CA PRO A 119 12.97 80.07 -61.80
C PRO A 119 13.67 80.38 -63.13
N VAL A 120 14.85 79.78 -63.34
CA VAL A 120 15.64 79.99 -64.55
C VAL A 120 14.95 79.36 -65.76
N VAL A 121 14.67 80.18 -66.78
CA VAL A 121 14.22 79.70 -68.08
C VAL A 121 15.43 79.10 -68.81
N ARG A 122 15.45 77.78 -68.95
CA ARG A 122 16.46 77.02 -69.70
C ARG A 122 15.97 76.77 -71.13
N THR A 123 16.66 77.36 -72.11
CA THR A 123 16.44 77.09 -73.54
C THR A 123 17.54 76.17 -74.05
N VAL A 124 17.17 75.02 -74.61
CA VAL A 124 18.11 74.02 -75.14
C VAL A 124 18.38 74.29 -76.62
N GLN A 125 19.66 74.28 -77.02
CA GLN A 125 20.06 74.35 -78.42
C GLN A 125 20.80 73.05 -78.81
N ALA A 126 20.33 72.40 -79.87
CA ALA A 126 20.87 71.12 -80.32
C ALA A 126 22.25 71.31 -80.97
N GLY A 127 23.29 70.77 -80.32
CA GLY A 127 24.63 70.66 -80.89
C GLY A 127 24.71 69.56 -81.95
N ARG A 128 25.67 69.67 -82.89
CA ARG A 128 25.86 68.69 -83.97
C ARG A 128 26.27 67.31 -83.45
N ASP A 129 26.87 67.25 -82.26
CA ASP A 129 27.54 66.08 -81.69
C ASP A 129 26.78 65.46 -80.50
N GLN A 130 25.44 65.54 -80.52
CA GLN A 130 24.46 64.93 -79.59
C GLN A 130 24.51 65.35 -78.10
N CYS A 131 25.52 66.10 -77.64
CA CYS A 131 25.47 66.88 -76.41
C CYS A 131 25.13 68.36 -76.74
N GLY A 132 24.19 68.98 -76.02
CA GLY A 132 23.64 70.31 -76.33
C GLY A 132 24.10 71.45 -75.42
N THR A 133 23.83 72.70 -75.81
CA THR A 133 24.05 73.89 -74.98
C THR A 133 22.77 74.34 -74.28
N VAL A 134 22.90 74.89 -73.08
CA VAL A 134 21.79 75.43 -72.29
C VAL A 134 21.99 76.92 -72.09
N ARG A 135 21.06 77.73 -72.62
CA ARG A 135 20.97 79.17 -72.35
C ARG A 135 20.04 79.40 -71.16
N SER A 136 20.51 80.14 -70.17
CA SER A 136 19.83 80.38 -68.89
C SER A 136 19.49 81.86 -68.72
N GLN A 137 18.20 82.17 -68.61
CA GLN A 137 17.69 83.53 -68.42
C GLN A 137 16.79 83.62 -67.17
N PHE A 138 16.84 84.76 -66.49
CA PHE A 138 16.00 85.11 -65.35
C PHE A 138 15.85 86.64 -65.29
N ASP A 139 14.69 87.11 -64.84
CA ASP A 139 14.33 88.53 -64.76
C ASP A 139 13.96 88.87 -63.30
N PRO A 140 14.88 89.43 -62.49
CA PRO A 140 14.70 89.60 -61.06
C PRO A 140 13.78 90.78 -60.73
N TYR A 141 12.93 90.64 -59.70
CA TYR A 141 12.00 91.70 -59.30
C TYR A 141 12.04 92.01 -57.80
N CYS A 142 11.95 93.30 -57.47
CA CYS A 142 11.93 93.81 -56.11
C CYS A 142 10.53 93.64 -55.48
N LYS A 143 10.47 93.13 -54.24
CA LYS A 143 9.22 92.75 -53.56
C LYS A 143 9.23 93.18 -52.09
N ARG A 144 8.11 93.74 -51.62
CA ARG A 144 7.88 94.13 -50.22
C ARG A 144 7.35 92.94 -49.39
N SER A 145 7.56 93.00 -48.07
CA SER A 145 7.09 92.02 -47.08
C SER A 145 5.61 91.65 -47.14
N ASP A 146 4.73 92.57 -47.57
CA ASP A 146 3.29 92.32 -47.79
C ASP A 146 2.97 91.60 -49.13
N ASN A 147 4.01 91.05 -49.78
CA ASN A 147 4.02 90.45 -51.11
C ASN A 147 3.82 91.38 -52.31
N THR A 148 3.70 92.70 -52.11
CA THR A 148 3.58 93.65 -53.23
C THR A 148 4.87 93.66 -54.08
N VAL A 149 4.73 93.42 -55.38
CA VAL A 149 5.81 93.65 -56.36
C VAL A 149 5.91 95.15 -56.65
N LEU A 150 7.12 95.70 -56.57
CA LEU A 150 7.35 97.14 -56.72
C LEU A 150 7.55 97.52 -58.19
N ALA A 151 7.03 98.69 -58.56
CA ALA A 151 7.25 99.26 -59.89
C ALA A 151 8.72 99.70 -60.04
N ASN A 152 9.22 99.74 -61.27
CA ASN A 152 10.65 99.96 -61.54
C ASN A 152 11.22 101.29 -60.99
N GLY A 153 10.38 102.29 -60.74
CA GLY A 153 10.80 103.54 -60.07
C GLY A 153 11.09 103.38 -58.57
N ASP A 154 10.51 102.37 -57.91
CA ASP A 154 10.60 102.14 -56.47
C ASP A 154 11.65 101.07 -56.10
N HIS A 155 12.33 100.48 -57.10
CA HIS A 155 13.31 99.40 -56.90
C HIS A 155 14.51 99.79 -56.02
N ALA A 156 14.77 101.09 -55.85
CA ALA A 156 15.76 101.63 -54.92
C ALA A 156 15.48 101.30 -53.44
N MET A 157 14.29 100.77 -53.10
CA MET A 157 13.99 100.30 -51.75
C MET A 157 14.49 98.86 -51.45
N CYS A 158 14.82 98.04 -52.46
CA CYS A 158 15.41 96.72 -52.26
C CYS A 158 16.94 96.79 -52.12
N ILE A 159 17.48 96.26 -51.02
CA ILE A 159 18.92 96.27 -50.72
C ILE A 159 19.56 94.95 -51.18
N ASN A 160 20.67 95.03 -51.91
CA ASN A 160 21.48 93.88 -52.29
C ASN A 160 22.41 93.48 -51.13
N ASP A 161 21.92 92.69 -50.18
CA ASP A 161 22.67 92.25 -48.99
C ASP A 161 22.81 90.71 -48.90
N ARG A 162 22.89 90.04 -50.06
CA ARG A 162 23.05 88.58 -50.17
C ARG A 162 24.47 88.20 -50.65
N PRO A 163 25.15 87.25 -49.99
CA PRO A 163 26.54 86.88 -50.32
C PRO A 163 26.68 86.07 -51.62
N ASP A 164 25.57 85.58 -52.21
CA ASP A 164 25.53 84.85 -53.47
C ASP A 164 25.59 85.74 -54.74
N TYR A 165 25.89 87.04 -54.58
CA TYR A 165 26.01 88.04 -55.66
C TYR A 165 27.29 88.91 -55.51
N ASP A 166 28.42 88.40 -55.99
CA ASP A 166 29.71 89.12 -55.96
C ASP A 166 29.72 90.40 -56.83
N LEU A 167 30.18 91.49 -56.21
CA LEU A 167 30.78 92.69 -56.85
C LEU A 167 29.90 93.61 -57.74
N VAL A 168 28.71 94.03 -57.30
CA VAL A 168 28.06 95.22 -57.89
C VAL A 168 27.38 96.14 -56.86
N ALA A 169 27.45 97.46 -57.12
CA ALA A 169 26.88 98.50 -56.25
C ALA A 169 25.34 98.52 -56.27
N ALA A 170 24.74 98.98 -55.16
CA ALA A 170 23.30 99.10 -54.99
C ALA A 170 22.66 100.09 -55.99
N GLY A 171 21.44 99.76 -56.44
CA GLY A 171 20.61 100.66 -57.27
C GLY A 171 20.65 100.41 -58.79
N ASN A 172 21.39 99.41 -59.28
CA ASN A 172 21.35 98.99 -60.69
C ASN A 172 20.78 97.55 -60.83
N PRO A 173 19.70 97.31 -61.59
CA PRO A 173 19.18 95.97 -61.85
C PRO A 173 20.02 95.16 -62.85
N ASP A 174 20.67 95.81 -63.84
CA ASP A 174 21.50 95.15 -64.87
C ASP A 174 22.68 94.37 -64.25
N ALA A 175 23.08 94.79 -63.05
CA ALA A 175 24.06 94.16 -62.17
C ALA A 175 23.83 92.66 -61.91
N LEU A 176 22.58 92.21 -61.91
CA LEU A 176 22.22 90.86 -61.47
C LEU A 176 22.52 89.77 -62.52
N GLY A 177 23.09 90.16 -63.67
CA GLY A 177 23.76 89.25 -64.61
C GLY A 177 22.82 88.59 -65.61
N TYR A 178 22.23 89.39 -66.50
CA TYR A 178 21.36 88.91 -67.56
C TYR A 178 22.11 88.00 -68.56
N ASP A 179 21.48 86.87 -68.93
CA ASP A 179 21.90 85.92 -69.96
C ASP A 179 23.27 85.22 -69.78
N ARG A 180 23.28 83.98 -69.29
CA ARG A 180 24.47 83.09 -69.31
C ARG A 180 24.22 81.82 -70.14
N THR A 181 25.18 81.48 -70.99
CA THR A 181 25.20 80.24 -71.79
C THR A 181 26.26 79.29 -71.23
N VAL A 182 25.90 78.02 -71.01
CA VAL A 182 26.79 77.00 -70.44
C VAL A 182 26.66 75.69 -71.23
N THR A 183 27.76 74.94 -71.33
CA THR A 183 27.81 73.59 -71.92
C THR A 183 27.93 72.56 -70.80
N GLU A 184 26.89 71.73 -70.59
CA GLU A 184 26.86 70.71 -69.53
C GLU A 184 27.11 69.31 -70.12
N THR A 185 28.34 68.79 -70.01
CA THR A 185 28.73 67.46 -70.54
C THR A 185 28.24 66.27 -69.73
N ALA A 186 27.71 66.48 -68.52
CA ALA A 186 27.17 65.41 -67.67
C ALA A 186 25.87 64.80 -68.22
N ALA A 187 25.23 65.42 -69.20
CA ALA A 187 23.94 65.02 -69.77
C ALA A 187 23.99 63.81 -70.75
N CYS A 188 25.16 63.20 -70.94
CA CYS A 188 25.42 62.22 -72.00
C CYS A 188 25.64 60.78 -71.45
N THR A 189 25.15 60.53 -70.23
CA THR A 189 24.99 59.22 -69.56
C THR A 189 23.69 58.51 -69.96
N ALA A 190 23.66 57.18 -69.76
CA ALA A 190 22.50 56.33 -70.03
C ALA A 190 22.26 55.34 -68.89
N ALA A 191 20.99 55.14 -68.55
CA ALA A 191 20.54 54.32 -67.42
C ALA A 191 19.37 53.39 -67.81
N TRP A 192 19.17 52.33 -67.02
CA TRP A 192 18.08 51.39 -67.22
C TRP A 192 16.75 51.97 -66.76
N SER A 193 15.91 52.34 -67.72
CA SER A 193 14.50 52.66 -67.50
C SER A 193 13.72 51.35 -67.35
N VAL A 194 13.15 51.14 -66.16
CA VAL A 194 12.39 49.94 -65.80
C VAL A 194 10.93 50.33 -65.58
N SER A 195 10.01 49.68 -66.28
CA SER A 195 8.58 49.87 -66.04
C SER A 195 8.20 49.46 -64.60
N PRO A 196 7.47 50.30 -63.84
CA PRO A 196 6.94 49.91 -62.53
C PRO A 196 5.80 48.90 -62.66
N THR A 197 5.14 48.81 -63.83
CA THR A 197 4.11 47.82 -64.13
C THR A 197 4.70 46.60 -64.85
N TRP A 198 4.30 45.42 -64.39
CA TRP A 198 4.43 44.16 -65.10
C TRP A 198 3.17 43.88 -65.94
N SER A 199 3.30 43.00 -66.93
CA SER A 199 2.17 42.39 -67.63
C SER A 199 1.31 41.55 -66.67
N ALA A 200 0.12 41.17 -67.14
CA ALA A 200 -0.57 40.01 -66.58
C ALA A 200 0.33 38.76 -66.68
N TRP A 201 0.14 37.82 -65.75
CA TRP A 201 0.76 36.50 -65.81
C TRP A 201 0.20 35.69 -66.99
N SER A 202 1.06 34.97 -67.71
CA SER A 202 0.69 34.12 -68.85
C SER A 202 -0.28 32.99 -68.50
N ASN A 203 -0.31 32.59 -67.23
CA ASN A 203 -1.42 31.91 -66.59
C ASN A 203 -1.66 32.48 -65.17
N GLY A 204 -2.90 32.77 -64.80
CA GLY A 204 -3.29 33.33 -63.51
C GLY A 204 -3.35 32.33 -62.34
N THR A 205 -3.34 31.01 -62.62
CA THR A 205 -3.33 29.98 -61.57
C THR A 205 -1.96 29.84 -60.92
N CYS A 206 -1.93 29.35 -59.68
CA CYS A 206 -0.74 28.86 -58.98
C CYS A 206 0.11 27.99 -59.93
N SER A 207 1.35 28.40 -60.21
CA SER A 207 2.25 27.67 -61.11
C SER A 207 3.69 28.17 -61.00
N ALA A 208 4.66 27.25 -61.09
CA ALA A 208 6.08 27.56 -61.22
C ALA A 208 6.52 27.88 -62.66
N THR A 209 5.67 27.67 -63.68
CA THR A 209 6.01 27.86 -65.11
C THR A 209 5.33 29.06 -65.76
N THR A 210 4.36 29.69 -65.08
CA THR A 210 3.76 30.95 -65.52
C THR A 210 4.76 32.10 -65.42
N THR A 211 4.62 33.07 -66.32
CA THR A 211 5.58 34.17 -66.53
C THR A 211 4.87 35.50 -66.70
N ARG A 212 5.50 36.59 -66.28
CA ARG A 212 5.11 37.96 -66.65
C ARG A 212 6.33 38.76 -67.09
N THR A 213 6.12 39.77 -67.92
CA THR A 213 7.20 40.60 -68.46
C THR A 213 6.97 42.08 -68.18
N ARG A 214 8.04 42.87 -68.22
CA ARG A 214 7.99 44.33 -68.12
C ARG A 214 8.99 44.95 -69.07
N THR A 215 8.70 46.17 -69.51
CA THR A 215 9.63 46.94 -70.34
C THR A 215 10.88 47.31 -69.53
N VAL A 216 12.05 46.95 -70.07
CA VAL A 216 13.37 47.35 -69.56
C VAL A 216 14.20 47.85 -70.74
N GLU A 217 14.39 49.16 -70.79
CA GLU A 217 15.00 49.90 -71.89
C GLU A 217 16.22 50.68 -71.38
N CYS A 218 17.31 50.70 -72.14
CA CYS A 218 18.38 51.66 -71.90
C CYS A 218 17.92 53.04 -72.39
N LYS A 219 18.00 54.09 -71.57
CA LYS A 219 17.61 55.46 -71.96
C LYS A 219 18.66 56.48 -71.59
N GLN A 220 18.87 57.46 -72.47
CA GLN A 220 19.70 58.62 -72.18
C GLN A 220 19.01 59.51 -71.15
N GLU A 221 19.72 59.90 -70.08
CA GLU A 221 19.12 60.54 -68.91
C GLU A 221 18.52 61.93 -69.21
N PHE A 222 19.08 62.66 -70.17
CA PHE A 222 18.65 64.03 -70.49
C PHE A 222 17.55 64.12 -71.57
N THR A 223 17.53 63.21 -72.54
CA THR A 223 16.58 63.24 -73.68
C THR A 223 15.44 62.22 -73.52
N ASN A 224 15.58 61.26 -72.60
CA ASN A 224 14.73 60.07 -72.47
C ASN A 224 14.63 59.22 -73.77
N ALA A 225 15.58 59.39 -74.70
CA ALA A 225 15.66 58.60 -75.92
C ALA A 225 16.07 57.15 -75.59
N THR A 226 15.37 56.16 -76.16
CA THR A 226 15.75 54.75 -76.06
C THR A 226 17.02 54.48 -76.87
N LEU A 227 18.02 53.92 -76.20
CA LEU A 227 19.32 53.53 -76.75
C LEU A 227 19.45 51.99 -76.84
N PRO A 228 20.41 51.46 -77.60
CA PRO A 228 20.75 50.04 -77.55
C PRO A 228 21.13 49.58 -76.14
N ASP A 229 20.86 48.32 -75.81
CA ASP A 229 21.21 47.72 -74.50
C ASP A 229 22.70 47.89 -74.15
N SER A 230 23.58 47.87 -75.14
CA SER A 230 25.03 48.07 -74.99
C SER A 230 25.45 49.49 -74.58
N SER A 231 24.55 50.46 -74.60
CA SER A 231 24.82 51.82 -74.09
C SER A 231 24.69 51.93 -72.57
N CYS A 232 24.12 50.93 -71.89
CA CYS A 232 23.94 50.93 -70.44
C CYS A 232 24.90 49.93 -69.77
N SER A 233 25.96 50.44 -69.13
CA SER A 233 27.06 49.63 -68.57
C SER A 233 26.69 48.79 -67.33
N ALA A 234 25.55 49.07 -66.68
CA ALA A 234 25.07 48.29 -65.54
C ALA A 234 24.40 46.98 -65.99
N PRO A 235 24.36 45.91 -65.17
CA PRO A 235 23.66 44.67 -65.51
C PRO A 235 22.18 44.93 -65.84
N LYS A 236 21.69 44.43 -66.98
CA LYS A 236 20.30 44.64 -67.43
C LYS A 236 19.31 44.08 -66.40
N PRO A 237 18.40 44.90 -65.83
CA PRO A 237 17.40 44.42 -64.88
C PRO A 237 16.49 43.33 -65.48
N ALA A 238 16.04 42.39 -64.64
CA ALA A 238 15.16 41.31 -65.07
C ALA A 238 13.87 41.86 -65.71
N ALA A 239 13.70 41.59 -67.01
CA ALA A 239 12.53 41.94 -67.81
C ALA A 239 11.44 40.85 -67.79
N THR A 240 11.74 39.68 -67.24
CA THR A 240 10.82 38.54 -67.07
C THR A 240 10.87 38.06 -65.61
N GLU A 241 9.72 37.72 -65.07
CA GLU A 241 9.54 37.08 -63.76
C GLU A 241 8.78 35.77 -63.97
N THR A 242 9.15 34.72 -63.24
CA THR A 242 8.66 33.34 -63.43
C THR A 242 8.21 32.78 -62.09
N GLY A 243 7.04 32.14 -62.07
CA GLY A 243 6.42 31.57 -60.88
C GLY A 243 5.42 32.52 -60.22
N ASN A 244 4.12 32.30 -60.43
CA ASN A 244 3.06 32.96 -59.68
C ASN A 244 2.59 32.06 -58.55
N PHE A 245 2.92 32.44 -57.31
CA PHE A 245 2.48 31.71 -56.12
C PHE A 245 1.44 32.48 -55.29
N SER A 246 1.02 33.68 -55.74
CA SER A 246 0.07 34.53 -55.02
C SER A 246 -1.36 33.98 -54.93
N THR A 247 -1.71 33.01 -55.79
CA THR A 247 -3.02 32.35 -55.84
C THR A 247 -2.98 30.89 -55.38
N CYS A 248 -1.88 30.43 -54.78
CA CYS A 248 -1.78 29.07 -54.27
C CYS A 248 -2.50 28.92 -52.92
N SER A 249 -3.25 27.83 -52.75
CA SER A 249 -3.59 27.33 -51.42
C SER A 249 -2.49 26.40 -50.90
N TYR A 250 -2.51 26.16 -49.59
CA TYR A 250 -1.55 25.35 -48.87
C TYR A 250 -2.32 24.39 -47.95
N GLU A 251 -1.89 23.13 -47.90
CA GLU A 251 -2.43 22.07 -47.05
C GLU A 251 -1.29 21.42 -46.26
N VAL A 252 -1.56 21.00 -45.03
CA VAL A 252 -0.60 20.22 -44.24
C VAL A 252 -0.91 18.74 -44.45
N VAL A 253 -0.06 18.06 -45.21
CA VAL A 253 -0.19 16.63 -45.47
C VAL A 253 0.75 15.83 -44.58
N GLY A 254 0.61 14.51 -44.56
CA GLY A 254 1.50 13.63 -43.82
C GLY A 254 0.78 12.40 -43.27
N SER A 255 1.47 11.26 -43.28
CA SER A 255 0.98 10.05 -42.62
C SER A 255 1.07 10.18 -41.10
N TRP A 256 0.03 9.73 -40.41
CA TRP A 256 0.07 9.53 -38.96
C TRP A 256 1.04 8.39 -38.61
N SER A 257 1.90 8.63 -37.62
CA SER A 257 2.72 7.60 -36.99
C SER A 257 1.87 6.57 -36.26
N ALA A 258 2.45 5.39 -36.04
CA ALA A 258 1.90 4.41 -35.11
C ALA A 258 1.72 5.03 -33.71
N TRP A 259 0.71 4.56 -32.98
CA TRP A 259 0.45 5.03 -31.61
C TRP A 259 1.65 4.74 -30.69
N SER A 260 2.00 5.71 -29.83
CA SER A 260 3.13 5.63 -28.89
C SER A 260 3.01 4.48 -27.89
N SER A 261 1.79 3.97 -27.67
CA SER A 261 1.53 2.67 -27.07
C SER A 261 0.30 2.03 -27.71
N THR A 262 0.28 0.69 -27.77
CA THR A 262 -0.91 -0.11 -28.09
C THR A 262 -1.67 -0.59 -26.84
N CYS A 263 -1.15 -0.24 -25.65
CA CYS A 263 -1.79 -0.36 -24.34
C CYS A 263 -1.57 0.93 -23.52
N SER A 264 -2.46 1.90 -23.64
CA SER A 264 -2.54 3.12 -22.82
C SER A 264 -3.87 3.84 -23.05
N ALA A 265 -4.45 4.43 -22.00
CA ALA A 265 -5.60 5.32 -22.12
C ALA A 265 -5.29 6.66 -22.83
N SER A 266 -4.00 7.02 -22.91
CA SER A 266 -3.50 8.28 -23.46
C SER A 266 -2.37 8.04 -24.48
N ALA A 267 -2.52 7.05 -25.35
CA ALA A 267 -1.58 6.84 -26.45
C ALA A 267 -1.64 8.04 -27.42
N THR A 268 -0.47 8.56 -27.81
CA THR A 268 -0.35 9.68 -28.75
C THR A 268 0.06 9.17 -30.12
N SER A 269 -0.49 9.77 -31.18
CA SER A 269 -0.03 9.61 -32.56
C SER A 269 0.23 11.01 -33.09
N THR A 270 1.39 11.23 -33.69
CA THR A 270 1.77 12.49 -34.39
C THR A 270 1.82 12.22 -35.88
N ARG A 271 1.56 13.20 -36.74
CA ARG A 271 1.88 13.08 -38.18
C ARG A 271 3.26 13.67 -38.47
N ASN A 272 4.00 13.09 -39.41
CA ASN A 272 5.13 13.80 -40.00
C ASN A 272 4.55 14.81 -41.00
N ALA A 273 4.35 16.04 -40.54
CA ALA A 273 3.70 17.09 -41.31
C ALA A 273 4.62 17.61 -42.41
N GLU A 274 4.10 17.72 -43.63
CA GLU A 274 4.77 18.31 -44.78
C GLU A 274 3.90 19.44 -45.34
N CYS A 275 4.48 20.62 -45.58
CA CYS A 275 3.76 21.75 -46.13
C CYS A 275 3.61 21.57 -47.64
N ARG A 276 2.39 21.32 -48.12
CA ARG A 276 2.11 21.07 -49.53
C ARG A 276 1.32 22.22 -50.14
N ARG A 277 1.83 22.74 -51.25
CA ARG A 277 1.21 23.81 -52.03
C ARG A 277 0.28 23.22 -53.09
N SER A 278 -0.71 23.99 -53.54
CA SER A 278 -1.77 23.55 -54.47
C SER A 278 -1.31 23.15 -55.87
N ASP A 279 -0.05 23.40 -56.24
CA ASP A 279 0.60 22.83 -57.43
C ASP A 279 1.14 21.40 -57.20
N GLY A 280 0.92 20.84 -56.00
CA GLY A 280 1.33 19.52 -55.57
C GLY A 280 2.73 19.47 -54.93
N THR A 281 3.48 20.57 -54.94
CA THR A 281 4.86 20.61 -54.43
C THR A 281 4.92 20.66 -52.91
N ILE A 282 5.88 19.93 -52.32
CA ILE A 282 6.27 20.12 -50.93
C ILE A 282 7.21 21.32 -50.85
N VAL A 283 6.93 22.24 -49.93
CA VAL A 283 7.68 23.48 -49.69
C VAL A 283 8.12 23.54 -48.23
N ALA A 284 9.01 24.48 -47.88
CA ALA A 284 9.49 24.63 -46.51
C ALA A 284 8.35 25.02 -45.55
N ASP A 285 8.31 24.39 -44.38
CA ASP A 285 7.24 24.48 -43.38
C ASP A 285 6.79 25.92 -43.03
N GLY A 286 7.73 26.87 -43.07
CA GLY A 286 7.46 28.29 -42.85
C GLY A 286 6.42 28.89 -43.81
N GLU A 287 6.23 28.33 -45.01
CA GLU A 287 5.14 28.70 -45.93
C GLU A 287 3.74 28.35 -45.40
N CYS A 288 3.62 27.31 -44.57
CA CYS A 288 2.39 26.93 -43.89
C CYS A 288 2.24 27.66 -42.55
N THR A 289 3.30 27.68 -41.74
CA THR A 289 3.29 28.32 -40.41
C THR A 289 3.02 29.83 -40.52
N SER A 290 3.57 30.52 -41.52
CA SER A 290 3.29 31.96 -41.77
C SER A 290 1.84 32.24 -42.22
N ARG A 291 1.07 31.20 -42.55
CA ARG A 291 -0.35 31.27 -42.92
C ARG A 291 -1.28 30.74 -41.81
N GLY A 292 -0.73 30.45 -40.63
CA GLY A 292 -1.48 29.96 -39.47
C GLY A 292 -1.87 28.48 -39.55
N LEU A 293 -1.26 27.70 -40.44
CA LEU A 293 -1.45 26.25 -40.50
C LEU A 293 -0.52 25.56 -39.51
N ASP A 294 -1.07 24.65 -38.69
CA ASP A 294 -0.31 23.94 -37.66
C ASP A 294 0.46 22.73 -38.24
N MET A 295 1.78 22.85 -38.22
CA MET A 295 2.72 21.80 -38.62
C MET A 295 2.97 20.74 -37.53
N SER A 296 2.33 20.85 -36.36
CA SER A 296 2.59 20.04 -35.16
C SER A 296 1.36 19.29 -34.63
N GLU A 297 0.43 18.88 -35.51
CA GLU A 297 -0.74 18.09 -35.12
C GLU A 297 -0.37 16.77 -34.41
N SER A 298 -0.86 16.66 -33.17
CA SER A 298 -0.84 15.44 -32.36
C SER A 298 -2.26 15.08 -31.93
N ARG A 299 -2.55 13.78 -31.83
CA ARG A 299 -3.83 13.26 -31.36
C ARG A 299 -3.61 12.23 -30.27
N THR A 300 -4.49 12.22 -29.27
CA THR A 300 -4.45 11.29 -28.14
C THR A 300 -5.70 10.41 -28.16
N SER A 301 -5.54 9.11 -27.92
CA SER A 301 -6.64 8.14 -27.91
C SER A 301 -6.34 6.98 -26.97
N GLY A 302 -7.39 6.36 -26.41
CA GLY A 302 -7.27 5.09 -25.72
C GLY A 302 -7.00 3.96 -26.70
N GLN A 303 -5.88 3.27 -26.53
CA GLN A 303 -5.46 2.12 -27.32
C GLN A 303 -5.22 0.95 -26.38
N PHE A 304 -6.01 -0.13 -26.52
CA PHE A 304 -6.00 -1.25 -25.56
C PHE A 304 -5.79 -2.62 -26.23
N GLY A 305 -5.49 -2.64 -27.54
CA GLY A 305 -5.44 -3.85 -28.35
C GLY A 305 -4.32 -4.84 -27.97
N SER A 306 -3.26 -4.39 -27.31
CA SER A 306 -2.17 -5.24 -26.80
C SER A 306 -2.15 -5.42 -25.29
N CYS A 307 -3.13 -4.85 -24.56
CA CYS A 307 -3.14 -4.96 -23.11
C CYS A 307 -3.36 -6.40 -22.63
N THR A 308 -2.60 -6.82 -21.63
CA THR A 308 -2.94 -7.98 -20.81
C THR A 308 -3.75 -7.55 -19.58
N TYR A 309 -4.40 -8.52 -18.94
CA TYR A 309 -5.33 -8.30 -17.82
C TYR A 309 -5.00 -9.31 -16.72
N GLN A 310 -5.26 -8.94 -15.47
CA GLN A 310 -5.01 -9.77 -14.29
C GLN A 310 -6.02 -9.46 -13.19
N VAL A 311 -6.44 -10.49 -12.46
CA VAL A 311 -7.31 -10.32 -11.28
C VAL A 311 -6.41 -10.15 -10.07
N VAL A 312 -6.33 -8.92 -9.55
CA VAL A 312 -5.62 -8.62 -8.30
C VAL A 312 -6.59 -8.59 -7.12
N GLY A 313 -6.03 -8.59 -5.91
CA GLY A 313 -6.80 -8.56 -4.66
C GLY A 313 -6.23 -9.56 -3.66
N THR A 314 -5.79 -9.07 -2.50
CA THR A 314 -5.37 -9.92 -1.39
C THR A 314 -6.58 -10.57 -0.75
N TRP A 315 -6.54 -11.89 -0.58
CA TRP A 315 -7.51 -12.59 0.27
C TRP A 315 -7.38 -12.14 1.73
N SER A 316 -8.52 -12.06 2.41
CA SER A 316 -8.61 -12.01 3.86
C SER A 316 -8.05 -13.29 4.49
N GLY A 317 -7.88 -13.30 5.81
CA GLY A 317 -7.87 -14.57 6.54
C GLY A 317 -9.22 -15.28 6.41
N TRP A 318 -9.23 -16.60 6.62
CA TRP A 318 -10.45 -17.39 6.75
C TRP A 318 -11.30 -16.92 7.93
N ASN A 319 -12.62 -16.86 7.75
CA ASN A 319 -13.57 -16.48 8.80
C ASN A 319 -13.60 -17.47 10.00
N SER A 320 -13.16 -18.70 9.77
CA SER A 320 -12.92 -19.71 10.79
C SER A 320 -11.71 -20.56 10.40
N THR A 321 -10.87 -20.90 11.39
CA THR A 321 -9.79 -21.88 11.25
C THR A 321 -10.24 -23.31 11.60
N CYS A 322 -11.53 -23.49 11.93
CA CYS A 322 -12.15 -24.75 12.30
C CYS A 322 -13.59 -24.86 11.72
N SER A 323 -13.68 -25.18 10.43
CA SER A 323 -14.95 -25.38 9.69
C SER A 323 -14.73 -26.21 8.42
N ASP A 324 -15.72 -27.04 8.03
CA ASP A 324 -15.77 -27.67 6.71
C ASP A 324 -16.05 -26.68 5.57
N LYS A 325 -16.55 -25.48 5.91
CA LYS A 325 -16.99 -24.43 4.98
C LYS A 325 -16.50 -23.06 5.46
N ALA A 326 -15.23 -22.97 5.87
CA ALA A 326 -14.61 -21.69 6.11
C ALA A 326 -14.61 -20.87 4.81
N THR A 327 -14.94 -19.59 4.89
CA THR A 327 -14.89 -18.66 3.77
C THR A 327 -13.81 -17.62 3.99
N GLN A 328 -13.16 -17.20 2.91
CA GLN A 328 -12.34 -15.99 2.90
C GLN A 328 -12.75 -15.14 1.69
N THR A 329 -12.63 -13.83 1.83
CA THR A 329 -13.04 -12.87 0.81
C THR A 329 -11.86 -12.07 0.29
N ARG A 330 -11.89 -11.64 -0.97
CA ARG A 330 -10.98 -10.64 -1.53
C ARG A 330 -11.82 -9.55 -2.18
N ASN A 331 -11.35 -8.32 -2.08
CA ASN A 331 -11.78 -7.28 -3.01
C ASN A 331 -11.07 -7.57 -4.35
N ALA A 332 -11.70 -8.39 -5.19
CA ALA A 332 -11.16 -8.75 -6.49
C ALA A 332 -11.27 -7.53 -7.42
N GLN A 333 -10.20 -7.23 -8.15
CA GLN A 333 -10.20 -6.10 -9.10
C GLN A 333 -9.57 -6.54 -10.41
N CYS A 334 -10.30 -6.34 -11.52
CA CYS A 334 -9.70 -6.49 -12.83
C CYS A 334 -8.73 -5.33 -13.11
N VAL A 335 -7.43 -5.62 -13.17
CA VAL A 335 -6.38 -4.65 -13.49
C VAL A 335 -5.75 -4.98 -14.84
N ARG A 336 -5.69 -3.96 -15.69
CA ARG A 336 -5.08 -4.01 -17.02
C ARG A 336 -3.59 -3.67 -16.94
N SER A 337 -2.80 -4.09 -17.92
CA SER A 337 -1.33 -3.98 -17.91
C SER A 337 -0.77 -2.55 -17.93
N ASP A 338 -1.58 -1.54 -18.18
CA ASP A 338 -1.26 -0.11 -18.00
C ASP A 338 -1.48 0.38 -16.55
N GLY A 339 -1.80 -0.54 -15.62
CA GLY A 339 -2.06 -0.25 -14.20
C GLY A 339 -3.49 0.22 -13.91
N ALA A 340 -4.34 0.36 -14.92
CA ALA A 340 -5.72 0.79 -14.75
C ALA A 340 -6.59 -0.34 -14.17
N THR A 341 -7.30 -0.06 -13.08
CA THR A 341 -8.48 -0.84 -12.70
C THR A 341 -9.58 -0.60 -13.74
N VAL A 342 -10.17 -1.69 -14.25
CA VAL A 342 -11.22 -1.68 -15.27
C VAL A 342 -12.44 -2.46 -14.75
N ALA A 343 -13.56 -2.39 -15.47
CA ALA A 343 -14.75 -3.15 -15.13
C ALA A 343 -14.48 -4.67 -15.19
N ASP A 344 -14.99 -5.43 -14.23
CA ASP A 344 -14.64 -6.85 -14.04
C ASP A 344 -15.05 -7.74 -15.21
N SER A 345 -16.03 -7.29 -16.02
CA SER A 345 -16.39 -7.88 -17.31
C SER A 345 -15.22 -8.00 -18.28
N GLU A 346 -14.20 -7.13 -18.21
CA GLU A 346 -12.97 -7.23 -19.03
C GLU A 346 -12.12 -8.45 -18.67
N CYS A 347 -12.17 -8.91 -17.42
CA CYS A 347 -11.50 -10.12 -16.95
C CYS A 347 -12.41 -11.36 -17.16
N THR A 348 -13.69 -11.27 -16.78
CA THR A 348 -14.64 -12.38 -16.92
C THR A 348 -14.85 -12.79 -18.38
N SER A 349 -14.92 -11.84 -19.33
CA SER A 349 -15.02 -12.14 -20.76
C SER A 349 -13.77 -12.83 -21.34
N ARG A 350 -12.64 -12.77 -20.63
CA ARG A 350 -11.37 -13.46 -20.96
C ARG A 350 -11.21 -14.78 -20.21
N GLY A 351 -12.27 -15.25 -19.52
CA GLY A 351 -12.26 -16.49 -18.74
C GLY A 351 -11.50 -16.41 -17.42
N MET A 352 -11.20 -15.20 -16.93
CA MET A 352 -10.53 -15.02 -15.63
C MET A 352 -11.55 -15.04 -14.49
N ASP A 353 -11.24 -15.79 -13.43
CA ASP A 353 -12.15 -15.95 -12.30
C ASP A 353 -12.09 -14.75 -11.33
N MET A 354 -13.16 -13.94 -11.38
CA MET A 354 -13.40 -12.78 -10.52
C MET A 354 -14.00 -13.15 -9.14
N THR A 355 -14.15 -14.43 -8.78
CA THR A 355 -14.76 -14.88 -7.52
C THR A 355 -14.18 -14.15 -6.31
N GLU A 356 -15.03 -13.36 -5.63
CA GLU A 356 -14.69 -12.56 -4.45
C GLU A 356 -14.69 -13.38 -3.15
N THR A 357 -15.43 -14.49 -3.10
CA THR A 357 -15.58 -15.33 -1.90
C THR A 357 -15.28 -16.78 -2.26
N GLN A 358 -14.24 -17.36 -1.66
CA GLN A 358 -13.96 -18.79 -1.80
C GLN A 358 -14.26 -19.55 -0.49
N THR A 359 -14.69 -20.80 -0.63
CA THR A 359 -15.00 -21.70 0.49
C THR A 359 -14.02 -22.86 0.50
N SER A 360 -13.48 -23.22 1.66
CA SER A 360 -12.62 -24.40 1.83
C SER A 360 -12.76 -25.01 3.22
N GLN A 361 -12.30 -26.25 3.35
CA GLN A 361 -12.15 -26.92 4.64
C GLN A 361 -10.92 -26.35 5.35
N GLN A 362 -11.10 -25.86 6.57
CA GLN A 362 -10.03 -25.35 7.43
C GLN A 362 -10.14 -26.00 8.80
N PHE A 363 -9.15 -26.80 9.18
CA PHE A 363 -9.19 -27.60 10.41
C PHE A 363 -8.01 -27.33 11.36
N GLY A 364 -7.05 -26.47 10.97
CA GLY A 364 -5.84 -26.19 11.76
C GLY A 364 -6.08 -25.49 13.09
N GLY A 365 -7.25 -24.88 13.30
CA GLY A 365 -7.70 -24.32 14.57
C GLY A 365 -8.57 -25.24 15.42
N CYS A 366 -8.86 -26.46 14.97
CA CYS A 366 -9.64 -27.42 15.75
C CYS A 366 -8.73 -28.13 16.79
N ALA A 367 -8.95 -27.85 18.07
CA ALA A 367 -8.14 -28.40 19.15
C ALA A 367 -8.74 -29.71 19.70
N ALA A 368 -7.91 -30.75 19.87
CA ALA A 368 -8.30 -31.98 20.55
C ALA A 368 -8.27 -31.79 22.08
N ALA A 369 -9.41 -31.98 22.74
CA ALA A 369 -9.53 -32.00 24.19
C ALA A 369 -9.84 -33.43 24.67
N TYR A 370 -9.06 -33.92 25.63
CA TYR A 370 -9.22 -35.25 26.22
C TYR A 370 -9.94 -35.17 27.56
N GLY A 371 -10.91 -36.06 27.78
CA GLY A 371 -11.56 -36.23 29.08
C GLY A 371 -10.65 -36.89 30.12
N SER A 372 -11.17 -37.00 31.34
CA SER A 372 -10.59 -37.86 32.38
C SER A 372 -10.52 -39.32 31.92
N TRP A 373 -9.55 -40.07 32.44
CA TRP A 373 -9.52 -41.52 32.28
C TRP A 373 -10.71 -42.19 32.99
N SER A 374 -11.22 -43.27 32.40
CA SER A 374 -12.13 -44.19 33.06
C SER A 374 -11.49 -44.84 34.29
N SER A 375 -12.30 -45.52 35.11
CA SER A 375 -11.76 -46.52 36.03
C SER A 375 -11.00 -47.62 35.25
N CYS A 376 -10.03 -48.24 35.92
CA CYS A 376 -9.25 -49.34 35.36
C CYS A 376 -10.09 -50.62 35.31
N ALA A 377 -10.48 -51.04 34.11
CA ALA A 377 -11.28 -52.24 33.87
C ALA A 377 -10.41 -53.30 33.17
N SER A 378 -10.25 -54.47 33.78
CA SER A 378 -9.48 -55.60 33.22
C SER A 378 -8.06 -55.22 32.74
N GLY A 379 -7.38 -54.34 33.49
CA GLY A 379 -6.03 -53.86 33.18
C GLY A 379 -5.95 -52.76 32.11
N THR A 380 -7.08 -52.23 31.65
CA THR A 380 -7.16 -51.16 30.64
C THR A 380 -8.03 -50.00 31.14
N GLN A 381 -7.63 -48.76 30.82
CA GLN A 381 -8.47 -47.57 31.00
C GLN A 381 -8.49 -46.75 29.71
N SER A 382 -9.62 -46.10 29.44
CA SER A 382 -9.83 -45.31 28.23
C SER A 382 -10.26 -43.88 28.55
N ARG A 383 -10.04 -42.95 27.62
CA ARG A 383 -10.59 -41.59 27.69
C ARG A 383 -11.11 -41.13 26.35
N SER A 384 -12.28 -40.50 26.37
CA SER A 384 -12.87 -39.86 25.20
C SER A 384 -12.07 -38.63 24.78
N VAL A 385 -12.20 -38.29 23.50
CA VAL A 385 -11.65 -37.08 22.90
C VAL A 385 -12.76 -36.35 22.16
N VAL A 386 -12.75 -35.02 22.26
CA VAL A 386 -13.67 -34.12 21.56
C VAL A 386 -12.84 -33.08 20.83
N CYS A 387 -13.29 -32.65 19.65
CA CYS A 387 -12.70 -31.50 18.97
C CYS A 387 -13.48 -30.25 19.36
N ASN A 388 -12.76 -29.20 19.75
CA ASN A 388 -13.33 -27.89 20.03
C ASN A 388 -12.82 -26.88 18.99
N ALA A 389 -13.71 -26.01 18.51
CA ALA A 389 -13.35 -24.81 17.76
C ALA A 389 -12.81 -23.72 18.71
N PRO A 390 -12.16 -22.65 18.19
CA PRO A 390 -11.57 -21.59 19.02
C PRO A 390 -12.55 -20.79 19.90
N ASP A 391 -13.84 -20.85 19.60
CA ASP A 391 -14.95 -20.29 20.39
C ASP A 391 -15.45 -21.22 21.52
N GLY A 392 -14.91 -22.44 21.60
CA GLY A 392 -15.32 -23.48 22.55
C GLY A 392 -16.45 -24.39 22.05
N ALA A 393 -16.99 -24.19 20.84
CA ALA A 393 -18.02 -25.04 20.27
C ALA A 393 -17.46 -26.45 19.94
N GLN A 394 -18.22 -27.50 20.25
CA GLN A 394 -17.84 -28.87 19.89
C GLN A 394 -18.10 -29.11 18.40
N VAL A 395 -17.09 -29.65 17.71
CA VAL A 395 -17.12 -29.97 16.27
C VAL A 395 -16.85 -31.47 16.05
N PRO A 396 -17.14 -32.04 14.86
CA PRO A 396 -16.92 -33.46 14.58
C PRO A 396 -15.50 -33.92 14.90
N THR A 397 -15.37 -35.08 15.54
CA THR A 397 -14.08 -35.59 16.06
C THR A 397 -13.02 -35.83 14.98
N SER A 398 -13.41 -35.90 13.71
CA SER A 398 -12.49 -35.99 12.57
C SER A 398 -11.72 -34.68 12.31
N TRP A 399 -12.25 -33.52 12.69
CA TRP A 399 -11.66 -32.22 12.29
C TRP A 399 -10.32 -31.96 12.99
N CYS A 400 -10.19 -32.24 14.29
CA CYS A 400 -8.91 -32.13 15.00
C CYS A 400 -7.94 -33.31 14.74
N GLY A 401 -8.25 -34.24 13.82
CA GLY A 401 -7.35 -35.34 13.44
C GLY A 401 -6.00 -34.89 12.82
N PHE A 402 -5.90 -33.63 12.39
CA PHE A 402 -4.63 -33.00 11.98
C PHE A 402 -3.67 -32.72 13.15
N SER A 403 -4.15 -32.70 14.40
CA SER A 403 -3.33 -32.49 15.61
C SER A 403 -2.60 -33.76 16.11
N GLY A 404 -2.51 -34.78 15.25
CA GLY A 404 -2.31 -36.17 15.64
C GLY A 404 -3.64 -36.89 15.78
N ASN A 405 -3.61 -38.22 15.76
CA ASN A 405 -4.82 -39.06 15.63
C ASN A 405 -5.80 -38.84 16.81
N ALA A 406 -6.85 -38.04 16.57
CA ALA A 406 -7.85 -37.64 17.56
C ALA A 406 -8.87 -38.77 17.81
N THR A 407 -8.38 -39.91 18.26
CA THR A 407 -9.15 -41.10 18.64
C THR A 407 -9.22 -41.28 20.15
N THR A 408 -10.27 -41.95 20.64
CA THR A 408 -10.36 -42.45 22.02
C THR A 408 -9.05 -43.13 22.41
N GLN A 409 -8.35 -42.57 23.40
CA GLN A 409 -7.10 -43.15 23.85
C GLN A 409 -7.37 -44.31 24.82
N SER A 410 -6.53 -45.32 24.74
CA SER A 410 -6.52 -46.50 25.61
C SER A 410 -5.09 -46.70 26.12
N GLN A 411 -4.95 -46.99 27.41
CA GLN A 411 -3.67 -47.37 27.99
C GLN A 411 -3.84 -48.51 28.98
N THR A 412 -2.77 -49.26 29.21
CA THR A 412 -2.69 -50.18 30.33
C THR A 412 -2.73 -49.43 31.66
N CYS A 413 -3.32 -50.06 32.66
CA CYS A 413 -3.34 -49.62 34.04
C CYS A 413 -3.22 -50.84 34.94
N THR A 414 -2.46 -50.72 36.03
CA THR A 414 -2.46 -51.75 37.07
C THR A 414 -3.72 -51.54 37.91
N PRO A 415 -4.69 -52.47 37.94
CA PRO A 415 -5.78 -52.39 38.89
C PRO A 415 -5.20 -52.53 40.30
N THR A 416 -5.60 -51.65 41.22
CA THR A 416 -5.17 -51.74 42.62
C THR A 416 -5.76 -52.99 43.26
N VAL A 417 -5.00 -54.09 43.26
CA VAL A 417 -5.40 -55.33 43.93
C VAL A 417 -5.50 -55.06 45.42
N THR A 418 -6.73 -55.14 45.96
CA THR A 418 -6.97 -55.09 47.40
C THR A 418 -6.94 -56.51 47.94
N TYR A 419 -6.41 -56.70 49.15
CA TYR A 419 -6.19 -58.02 49.73
C TYR A 419 -7.09 -58.23 50.95
N ALA A 420 -7.74 -59.40 51.01
CA ALA A 420 -8.63 -59.77 52.10
C ALA A 420 -8.38 -61.21 52.58
N TRP A 421 -8.67 -61.47 53.86
CA TRP A 421 -8.58 -62.81 54.43
C TRP A 421 -9.75 -63.68 53.99
N GLU A 422 -9.47 -64.71 53.18
CA GLU A 422 -10.43 -65.77 52.89
C GLU A 422 -10.20 -66.94 53.85
N SER A 423 -11.26 -67.41 54.50
CA SER A 423 -11.22 -68.62 55.34
C SER A 423 -12.22 -69.65 54.83
N SER A 424 -11.72 -70.84 54.49
CA SER A 424 -12.54 -72.01 54.20
C SER A 424 -13.35 -72.48 55.43
N SER A 425 -14.32 -73.36 55.19
CA SER A 425 -14.99 -74.12 56.25
C SER A 425 -13.98 -74.95 57.07
N TRP A 426 -14.28 -75.16 58.35
CA TRP A 426 -13.52 -76.11 59.16
C TRP A 426 -13.65 -77.54 58.61
N GLY A 427 -12.53 -78.26 58.57
CA GLY A 427 -12.50 -79.71 58.38
C GLY A 427 -13.03 -80.45 59.62
N PRO A 428 -13.15 -81.78 59.57
CA PRO A 428 -13.55 -82.57 60.73
C PRO A 428 -12.55 -82.43 61.89
N TYR A 429 -13.04 -82.60 63.12
CA TYR A 429 -12.18 -82.80 64.29
C TYR A 429 -11.35 -84.08 64.16
N SER A 430 -10.10 -84.02 64.64
CA SER A 430 -9.26 -85.19 64.85
C SER A 430 -9.92 -86.18 65.82
N THR A 431 -9.44 -87.43 65.83
CA THR A 431 -9.72 -88.35 66.93
C THR A 431 -9.30 -87.74 68.27
N CYS A 432 -10.03 -88.08 69.33
CA CYS A 432 -9.75 -87.59 70.68
C CYS A 432 -8.42 -88.18 71.18
N SER A 433 -7.44 -87.32 71.49
CA SER A 433 -6.13 -87.69 71.99
C SER A 433 -5.78 -86.86 73.22
N SER A 434 -5.39 -87.51 74.31
CA SER A 434 -5.10 -86.87 75.61
C SER A 434 -6.18 -85.88 76.09
N GLY A 435 -7.46 -86.18 75.80
CA GLY A 435 -8.60 -85.35 76.18
C GLY A 435 -8.87 -84.13 75.29
N GLN A 436 -8.20 -83.98 74.14
CA GLN A 436 -8.50 -82.94 73.15
C GLN A 436 -8.67 -83.48 71.72
N GLN A 437 -9.47 -82.77 70.94
CA GLN A 437 -9.63 -82.94 69.51
C GLN A 437 -9.41 -81.60 68.81
N THR A 438 -8.76 -81.59 67.65
CA THR A 438 -8.42 -80.36 66.90
C THR A 438 -8.97 -80.43 65.49
N GLN A 439 -9.58 -79.34 65.02
CA GLN A 439 -9.97 -79.16 63.62
C GLN A 439 -9.18 -78.01 62.99
N THR A 440 -8.92 -78.10 61.68
CA THR A 440 -8.16 -77.12 60.91
C THR A 440 -8.97 -76.58 59.74
N ARG A 441 -8.59 -75.41 59.22
CA ARG A 441 -9.10 -74.82 57.99
C ARG A 441 -8.00 -74.09 57.24
N SER A 442 -8.13 -74.01 55.92
CA SER A 442 -7.31 -73.11 55.12
C SER A 442 -7.73 -71.65 55.36
N VAL A 443 -6.75 -70.79 55.62
CA VAL A 443 -6.89 -69.33 55.75
C VAL A 443 -5.80 -68.69 54.88
N VAL A 444 -6.21 -68.03 53.80
CA VAL A 444 -5.35 -67.52 52.74
C VAL A 444 -5.60 -66.02 52.58
N CYS A 445 -4.52 -65.25 52.41
CA CYS A 445 -4.66 -63.88 51.94
C CYS A 445 -4.94 -63.90 50.43
N ARG A 446 -6.08 -63.39 49.97
CA ARG A 446 -6.45 -63.38 48.55
C ARG A 446 -6.61 -61.95 48.04
N GLY A 447 -6.07 -61.69 46.86
CA GLY A 447 -6.29 -60.45 46.12
C GLY A 447 -7.70 -60.39 45.51
N SER A 448 -8.19 -59.18 45.25
CA SER A 448 -9.44 -58.90 44.55
C SER A 448 -9.46 -59.38 43.09
N ASP A 449 -8.29 -59.77 42.56
CA ASP A 449 -8.10 -60.45 41.27
C ASP A 449 -8.25 -61.99 41.37
N GLY A 450 -8.48 -62.52 42.57
CA GLY A 450 -8.58 -63.94 42.86
C GLY A 450 -7.26 -64.65 43.19
N THR A 451 -6.11 -63.97 43.11
CA THR A 451 -4.79 -64.58 43.34
C THR A 451 -4.49 -64.79 44.83
N ALA A 452 -3.74 -65.84 45.16
CA ALA A 452 -3.24 -66.05 46.52
C ALA A 452 -1.98 -65.21 46.76
N ALA A 453 -1.97 -64.43 47.84
CA ALA A 453 -0.92 -63.47 48.18
C ALA A 453 -0.23 -63.86 49.51
N PRO A 454 0.97 -63.29 49.80
CA PRO A 454 1.59 -63.43 51.11
C PRO A 454 0.70 -62.90 52.24
N ASP A 455 0.84 -63.47 53.44
CA ASP A 455 0.10 -63.04 54.64
C ASP A 455 0.27 -61.54 54.95
N SER A 456 1.43 -60.96 54.60
CA SER A 456 1.74 -59.53 54.78
C SER A 456 1.02 -58.59 53.81
N SER A 457 0.36 -59.10 52.76
CA SER A 457 -0.45 -58.29 51.84
C SER A 457 -1.83 -57.95 52.43
N CYS A 458 -2.36 -58.78 53.33
CA CYS A 458 -3.64 -58.57 53.98
C CYS A 458 -3.53 -57.74 55.25
N THR A 459 -4.47 -56.81 55.44
CA THR A 459 -4.56 -56.00 56.66
C THR A 459 -5.50 -56.64 57.69
N GLY A 460 -5.33 -56.27 58.97
CA GLY A 460 -6.06 -56.88 60.07
C GLY A 460 -5.52 -58.25 60.50
N ALA A 461 -5.99 -58.74 61.65
CA ALA A 461 -5.51 -59.98 62.24
C ALA A 461 -5.87 -61.22 61.39
N LYS A 462 -4.90 -62.08 61.10
CA LYS A 462 -5.12 -63.34 60.37
C LYS A 462 -6.09 -64.25 61.15
N PRO A 463 -7.21 -64.70 60.56
CA PRO A 463 -8.12 -65.64 61.20
C PRO A 463 -7.43 -66.94 61.61
N ALA A 464 -7.80 -67.50 62.78
CA ALA A 464 -7.23 -68.75 63.28
C ALA A 464 -7.45 -69.91 62.29
N SER A 465 -6.38 -70.66 61.98
CA SER A 465 -6.36 -71.81 61.06
C SER A 465 -6.53 -73.17 61.76
N ALA A 466 -6.43 -73.21 63.09
CA ALA A 466 -6.68 -74.37 63.94
C ALA A 466 -7.53 -73.96 65.15
N GLN A 467 -8.39 -74.86 65.64
CA GLN A 467 -9.04 -74.73 66.94
C GLN A 467 -9.24 -76.10 67.60
N SER A 468 -9.09 -76.13 68.93
CA SER A 468 -9.11 -77.36 69.73
C SER A 468 -10.24 -77.32 70.76
N GLN A 469 -10.85 -78.46 71.02
CA GLN A 469 -11.96 -78.64 71.97
C GLN A 469 -11.67 -79.85 72.86
N ALA A 470 -12.11 -79.80 74.12
CA ALA A 470 -12.04 -80.94 75.04
C ALA A 470 -12.97 -82.08 74.59
N CYS A 471 -12.54 -83.32 74.83
CA CYS A 471 -13.29 -84.54 74.50
C CYS A 471 -13.00 -85.64 75.54
N THR A 472 -13.93 -86.58 75.67
CA THR A 472 -13.81 -87.73 76.59
C THR A 472 -13.51 -88.98 75.79
N ALA A 473 -12.43 -89.69 76.14
CA ALA A 473 -12.12 -91.00 75.55
C ALA A 473 -13.05 -92.10 76.14
N PRO A 474 -13.42 -93.13 75.36
CA PRO A 474 -14.24 -94.22 75.87
C PRO A 474 -13.47 -95.10 76.86
N VAL A 475 -14.17 -95.58 77.89
CA VAL A 475 -13.66 -96.57 78.87
C VAL A 475 -13.58 -97.94 78.20
N THR A 476 -12.47 -98.67 78.42
CA THR A 476 -12.31 -100.08 78.01
C THR A 476 -12.42 -101.00 79.23
N TYR A 477 -12.69 -102.29 79.04
CA TYR A 477 -12.94 -103.25 80.13
C TYR A 477 -12.07 -104.50 80.00
N SER A 478 -11.62 -105.06 81.12
CA SER A 478 -10.84 -106.31 81.17
C SER A 478 -11.08 -107.12 82.46
N TRP A 479 -10.71 -108.40 82.44
CA TRP A 479 -10.92 -109.32 83.58
C TRP A 479 -9.84 -109.18 84.66
N GLU A 480 -10.28 -108.85 85.88
CA GLU A 480 -9.49 -108.99 87.10
C GLU A 480 -9.72 -110.38 87.70
N ILE A 481 -8.64 -111.14 87.91
CA ILE A 481 -8.68 -112.55 88.32
C ILE A 481 -8.05 -112.69 89.71
N GLY A 482 -8.84 -113.17 90.67
CA GLY A 482 -8.38 -113.45 92.03
C GLY A 482 -7.68 -114.81 92.16
N SER A 483 -6.95 -114.97 93.27
CA SER A 483 -6.34 -116.25 93.66
C SER A 483 -7.39 -117.32 93.99
N TRP A 484 -7.02 -118.59 93.81
CA TRP A 484 -7.79 -119.73 94.29
C TRP A 484 -7.79 -119.78 95.83
N GLY A 485 -8.97 -120.01 96.41
CA GLY A 485 -9.14 -120.38 97.82
C GLY A 485 -8.73 -121.82 98.09
N PRO A 486 -8.69 -122.26 99.36
CA PRO A 486 -8.34 -123.63 99.71
C PRO A 486 -9.37 -124.63 99.17
N TYR A 487 -8.88 -125.79 98.72
CA TYR A 487 -9.72 -126.93 98.39
C TYR A 487 -10.53 -127.42 99.61
N SER A 488 -11.80 -127.76 99.38
CA SER A 488 -12.71 -128.38 100.35
C SER A 488 -12.16 -129.68 100.96
N ASP A 489 -12.83 -130.17 102.00
CA ASP A 489 -12.73 -131.57 102.40
C ASP A 489 -13.24 -132.51 101.31
N CYS A 490 -12.87 -133.78 101.41
CA CYS A 490 -13.26 -134.82 100.44
C CYS A 490 -14.70 -135.27 100.62
N SER A 491 -15.47 -135.27 99.52
CA SER A 491 -16.80 -135.86 99.46
C SER A 491 -16.75 -137.38 99.65
N THR A 492 -17.87 -137.99 100.01
CA THR A 492 -18.07 -139.45 100.03
C THR A 492 -17.93 -140.10 98.64
N THR A 493 -17.87 -139.30 97.57
CA THR A 493 -17.61 -139.72 96.19
C THR A 493 -16.16 -139.51 95.74
N GLY A 494 -15.25 -139.08 96.64
CA GLY A 494 -13.82 -139.02 96.38
C GLY A 494 -13.33 -137.79 95.63
N GLN A 495 -14.05 -136.66 95.68
CA GLN A 495 -13.64 -135.38 95.07
C GLN A 495 -13.59 -134.25 96.09
N ARG A 496 -12.80 -133.21 95.77
CA ARG A 496 -12.73 -131.94 96.50
C ARG A 496 -12.65 -130.76 95.53
N THR A 497 -13.18 -129.59 95.92
CA THR A 497 -13.32 -128.42 95.04
C THR A 497 -12.70 -127.15 95.61
N GLN A 498 -12.23 -126.25 94.74
CA GLN A 498 -11.74 -124.91 95.09
C GLN A 498 -12.42 -123.84 94.24
N THR A 499 -12.46 -122.59 94.71
CA THR A 499 -13.10 -121.46 94.00
C THR A 499 -12.24 -120.19 94.03
N ARG A 500 -12.49 -119.26 93.09
CA ARG A 500 -11.85 -117.93 93.03
C ARG A 500 -12.80 -116.84 92.57
N SER A 501 -12.48 -115.58 92.88
CA SER A 501 -13.17 -114.42 92.31
C SER A 501 -12.67 -114.10 90.89
N VAL A 502 -13.58 -113.63 90.04
CA VAL A 502 -13.32 -113.13 88.68
C VAL A 502 -14.31 -112.01 88.42
N VAL A 503 -13.81 -110.79 88.18
CA VAL A 503 -14.59 -109.55 88.09
C VAL A 503 -14.21 -108.80 86.82
N CYS A 504 -15.19 -108.25 86.09
CA CYS A 504 -14.91 -107.34 84.99
C CYS A 504 -14.65 -105.93 85.54
N ARG A 505 -13.56 -105.27 85.13
CA ARG A 505 -13.21 -103.90 85.57
C ARG A 505 -12.94 -102.97 84.39
N GLY A 506 -13.39 -101.72 84.48
CA GLY A 506 -13.11 -100.65 83.53
C GLY A 506 -11.71 -100.05 83.70
N SER A 507 -11.22 -99.41 82.64
CA SER A 507 -9.97 -98.63 82.62
C SER A 507 -10.03 -97.36 83.49
N ASP A 508 -11.22 -97.01 83.99
CA ASP A 508 -11.47 -96.00 85.02
C ASP A 508 -11.37 -96.56 86.46
N GLY A 509 -11.13 -97.87 86.60
CA GLY A 509 -11.04 -98.58 87.87
C GLY A 509 -12.37 -99.12 88.41
N THR A 510 -13.50 -98.88 87.74
CA THR A 510 -14.84 -99.29 88.22
C THR A 510 -15.14 -100.77 87.94
N ALA A 511 -15.80 -101.45 88.87
CA ALA A 511 -16.28 -102.82 88.64
C ALA A 511 -17.55 -102.79 87.76
N ALA A 512 -17.54 -103.56 86.69
CA ALA A 512 -18.61 -103.63 85.69
C ALA A 512 -19.31 -104.99 85.69
N ALA A 513 -20.46 -105.07 85.01
CA ALA A 513 -21.12 -106.35 84.75
C ALA A 513 -20.24 -107.24 83.86
N ASP A 514 -20.33 -108.55 84.02
CA ASP A 514 -19.56 -109.56 83.27
C ASP A 514 -19.60 -109.32 81.74
N SER A 515 -20.74 -108.88 81.21
CA SER A 515 -20.97 -108.62 79.78
C SER A 515 -20.24 -107.38 79.22
N ALA A 516 -19.60 -106.57 80.06
CA ALA A 516 -18.76 -105.46 79.60
C ALA A 516 -17.38 -105.92 79.12
N CYS A 517 -16.91 -107.08 79.62
CA CYS A 517 -15.66 -107.70 79.21
C CYS A 517 -15.95 -108.68 78.06
N THR A 518 -15.39 -108.41 76.88
CA THR A 518 -15.66 -109.20 75.66
C THR A 518 -14.92 -110.54 75.60
N ASP A 519 -13.85 -110.69 76.38
CA ASP A 519 -13.06 -111.93 76.44
C ASP A 519 -13.80 -113.02 77.24
N PRO A 520 -13.59 -114.32 76.98
CA PRO A 520 -14.27 -115.39 77.70
C PRO A 520 -13.99 -115.34 79.21
N LYS A 521 -15.05 -115.33 80.04
CA LYS A 521 -14.92 -115.25 81.51
C LYS A 521 -14.09 -116.43 82.06
N PRO A 522 -12.95 -116.17 82.76
CA PRO A 522 -12.16 -117.22 83.38
C PRO A 522 -12.94 -118.09 84.37
N ALA A 523 -12.67 -119.39 84.40
CA ALA A 523 -13.35 -120.35 85.28
C ALA A 523 -13.18 -119.98 86.77
N THR A 524 -14.27 -120.06 87.54
CA THR A 524 -14.38 -119.64 88.95
C THR A 524 -14.37 -120.79 89.95
N ALA A 525 -14.47 -122.04 89.47
CA ALA A 525 -14.45 -123.27 90.28
C ALA A 525 -13.57 -124.34 89.60
N ASP A 526 -12.96 -125.20 90.40
CA ASP A 526 -12.08 -126.30 89.98
C ASP A 526 -12.30 -127.52 90.90
N ALA A 527 -12.12 -128.75 90.38
CA ALA A 527 -12.56 -129.99 91.01
C ALA A 527 -11.57 -131.15 90.77
N SER A 528 -10.96 -131.64 91.84
CA SER A 528 -9.92 -132.68 91.81
C SER A 528 -10.30 -133.93 92.61
N ALA A 529 -9.73 -135.07 92.23
CA ALA A 529 -9.89 -136.33 92.96
C ALA A 529 -9.07 -136.36 94.26
N CYS A 530 -9.53 -137.13 95.24
CA CYS A 530 -8.90 -137.23 96.56
C CYS A 530 -7.75 -138.27 96.58
N PRO A 531 -6.58 -137.95 97.16
CA PRO A 531 -5.45 -138.87 97.23
C PRO A 531 -5.69 -139.98 98.25
N ILE A 532 -5.54 -141.23 97.82
CA ILE A 532 -5.60 -142.44 98.65
C ILE A 532 -4.21 -143.02 98.87
N VAL A 533 -3.93 -143.46 100.10
CA VAL A 533 -2.68 -144.09 100.52
C VAL A 533 -2.95 -145.54 100.91
N ALA A 534 -2.17 -146.47 100.39
CA ALA A 534 -2.25 -147.89 100.71
C ALA A 534 -0.93 -148.37 101.35
N CYS A 535 -1.02 -149.18 102.40
CA CYS A 535 0.15 -149.61 103.18
C CYS A 535 0.64 -151.02 102.79
N GLY A 536 1.91 -151.10 102.43
CA GLY A 536 2.86 -152.07 103.00
C GLY A 536 2.87 -153.51 102.50
N SER A 537 3.98 -153.88 101.85
CA SER A 537 4.73 -155.10 102.17
C SER A 537 6.19 -154.99 101.68
N VAL A 538 7.14 -155.30 102.55
CA VAL A 538 8.51 -155.72 102.19
C VAL A 538 8.47 -157.21 101.80
N ASP A 539 9.49 -157.89 101.27
CA ASP A 539 10.95 -157.67 101.18
C ASP A 539 11.54 -158.29 99.88
N GLY A 540 12.83 -158.68 99.86
CA GLY A 540 13.28 -159.78 98.98
C GLY A 540 14.64 -159.62 98.28
N SER A 541 14.84 -158.61 97.44
CA SER A 541 16.09 -158.41 96.66
C SER A 541 16.22 -156.97 96.14
N GLY A 542 17.44 -156.51 95.84
CA GLY A 542 17.70 -155.15 95.36
C GLY A 542 17.71 -155.00 93.84
N GLU A 543 17.27 -153.84 93.34
CA GLU A 543 17.09 -153.45 91.92
C GLU A 543 16.02 -154.28 91.17
N PRO A 544 15.35 -153.80 90.08
CA PRO A 544 15.56 -152.59 89.27
C PRO A 544 14.47 -151.49 89.45
N VAL A 545 14.51 -150.25 88.92
CA VAL A 545 14.76 -149.64 87.58
C VAL A 545 13.69 -149.91 86.49
N TRP A 546 13.38 -148.84 85.70
CA TRP A 546 12.78 -148.76 84.34
C TRP A 546 11.29 -148.33 84.20
N GLN A 547 10.84 -147.55 83.19
CA GLN A 547 11.49 -146.59 82.24
C GLN A 547 10.41 -145.66 81.56
N TRP A 548 10.83 -144.82 80.60
CA TRP A 548 10.12 -143.75 79.86
C TRP A 548 9.26 -144.15 78.63
N THR A 549 8.32 -143.26 78.24
CA THR A 549 7.91 -142.85 76.86
C THR A 549 7.29 -141.42 76.91
N GLY A 550 7.13 -140.59 75.85
CA GLY A 550 7.66 -140.57 74.46
C GLY A 550 6.88 -139.62 73.49
N GLU A 551 7.58 -138.96 72.52
CA GLU A 551 7.11 -138.49 71.17
C GLU A 551 6.11 -137.28 71.02
N ALA A 552 5.91 -136.52 69.89
CA ALA A 552 6.47 -136.29 68.51
C ALA A 552 5.74 -135.05 67.82
N TRP A 553 5.98 -134.40 66.64
CA TRP A 553 7.01 -134.28 65.54
C TRP A 553 6.78 -132.97 64.67
N GLU A 554 7.44 -132.77 63.50
CA GLU A 554 7.53 -131.53 62.63
C GLU A 554 7.19 -131.80 61.10
N ASP A 555 7.16 -130.96 60.03
CA ASP A 555 7.45 -129.52 59.64
C ASP A 555 6.77 -129.13 58.25
N TYR A 556 6.97 -127.90 57.70
CA TYR A 556 6.95 -127.38 56.27
C TYR A 556 5.77 -126.55 55.66
N GLY A 557 6.10 -125.63 54.70
CA GLY A 557 5.21 -125.13 53.63
C GLY A 557 5.58 -123.83 52.84
N PHE A 558 5.74 -123.89 51.49
CA PHE A 558 5.99 -122.78 50.51
C PHE A 558 5.95 -123.33 49.03
N PRO A 559 6.10 -122.58 47.90
CA PRO A 559 5.83 -121.17 47.49
C PRO A 559 5.01 -121.08 46.15
N ASN A 560 4.89 -119.92 45.44
CA ASN A 560 5.04 -119.81 43.94
C ASN A 560 5.05 -118.36 43.31
N TRP A 561 5.06 -118.24 41.97
CA TRP A 561 5.37 -117.04 41.14
C TRP A 561 4.50 -116.87 39.84
N GLU A 562 4.41 -115.62 39.32
CA GLU A 562 4.06 -115.19 37.92
C GLU A 562 2.67 -115.56 37.29
N PRO A 563 2.26 -115.04 36.08
CA PRO A 563 2.98 -114.33 35.00
C PRO A 563 2.39 -112.97 34.55
N ALA A 564 2.92 -112.41 33.44
CA ALA A 564 2.53 -111.13 32.83
C ALA A 564 2.01 -111.23 31.38
N GLY A 565 1.24 -110.23 30.93
CA GLY A 565 0.78 -110.04 29.54
C GLY A 565 -0.50 -109.17 29.46
N GLY A 566 -0.69 -108.28 28.49
CA GLY A 566 0.18 -107.87 27.39
C GLY A 566 -0.23 -106.50 26.80
N MET A 567 0.58 -105.96 25.89
CA MET A 567 0.34 -104.63 25.27
C MET A 567 -0.52 -104.72 24.01
N ASN A 568 -1.20 -103.62 23.67
CA ASN A 568 -1.49 -103.28 22.27
C ASN A 568 -1.55 -101.75 22.11
N GLY A 569 -0.95 -101.22 21.05
CA GLY A 569 -0.90 -99.78 20.80
C GLY A 569 -0.36 -99.41 19.40
N SER A 570 -0.67 -98.21 18.95
CA SER A 570 -0.16 -97.51 17.74
C SER A 570 -0.63 -96.05 17.82
N GLY A 571 0.12 -95.00 17.46
CA GLY A 571 1.43 -94.92 16.78
C GLY A 571 1.31 -94.80 15.25
N PRO A 572 2.33 -94.32 14.50
CA PRO A 572 3.61 -93.66 14.91
C PRO A 572 3.37 -92.18 15.32
N SER A 573 4.29 -91.19 15.43
CA SER A 573 5.71 -90.92 15.06
C SER A 573 6.38 -90.11 16.21
N GLY A 574 7.64 -89.65 16.25
CA GLY A 574 8.78 -89.56 15.30
C GLY A 574 9.26 -88.08 15.17
N SER A 575 10.55 -87.71 15.15
CA SER A 575 11.78 -88.50 15.04
C SER A 575 13.00 -87.90 15.80
N PHE A 576 13.85 -88.80 16.34
CA PHE A 576 15.26 -88.73 16.78
C PHE A 576 16.08 -87.42 16.62
N ASN A 577 16.92 -86.97 17.59
CA ASN A 577 18.20 -87.56 18.12
C ASN A 577 18.67 -86.77 19.40
N LYS A 578 19.65 -87.12 20.28
CA LYS A 578 20.52 -88.32 20.53
C LYS A 578 21.12 -88.34 21.98
N VAL A 579 21.34 -89.55 22.51
CA VAL A 579 22.47 -90.14 23.31
C VAL A 579 23.58 -89.25 23.94
N GLU A 580 23.85 -89.41 25.25
CA GLU A 580 25.04 -90.11 25.84
C GLU A 580 24.84 -90.53 27.33
N GLN A 581 25.75 -91.36 27.91
CA GLN A 581 25.72 -91.94 29.29
C GLN A 581 26.99 -91.48 30.09
N THR A 582 27.30 -91.76 31.37
CA THR A 582 26.96 -92.79 32.40
C THR A 582 27.12 -92.14 33.83
N ARG A 583 27.42 -92.72 35.01
CA ARG A 583 27.83 -94.07 35.51
C ARG A 583 27.23 -94.42 36.91
N ARG A 584 28.04 -94.57 37.98
CA ARG A 584 27.70 -94.95 39.38
C ARG A 584 28.90 -94.65 40.31
N SER A 585 28.68 -94.42 41.62
CA SER A 585 29.57 -94.89 42.72
C SER A 585 28.96 -94.74 44.13
N PHE A 586 29.46 -95.54 45.08
CA PHE A 586 29.13 -95.60 46.52
C PHE A 586 30.35 -95.11 47.34
N ASP A 587 30.19 -94.66 48.59
CA ASP A 587 31.03 -95.11 49.74
C ASP A 587 30.38 -94.81 51.12
N ARG A 588 30.88 -95.42 52.21
CA ARG A 588 30.39 -95.29 53.61
C ARG A 588 31.44 -95.78 54.66
N LYS A 589 32.01 -94.89 55.49
CA LYS A 589 32.79 -95.16 56.75
C LYS A 589 32.58 -93.97 57.73
N LYS A 590 32.37 -94.11 59.07
CA LYS A 590 33.19 -94.65 60.21
C LYS A 590 34.44 -93.79 60.49
N MET A 591 34.88 -93.46 61.72
CA MET A 591 34.70 -94.03 63.09
C MET A 591 34.97 -92.94 64.20
N VAL A 592 34.22 -92.84 65.34
CA VAL A 592 34.48 -93.35 66.74
C VAL A 592 35.49 -92.58 67.64
N SER A 593 35.08 -92.14 68.86
CA SER A 593 35.63 -92.54 70.21
C SER A 593 35.14 -91.68 71.42
N GLY A 594 35.06 -92.26 72.64
CA GLY A 594 34.71 -91.62 73.96
C GLY A 594 33.27 -91.89 74.47
N ILE A 595 32.90 -92.32 75.70
CA ILE A 595 33.56 -92.68 77.00
C ILE A 595 33.78 -91.54 78.04
N THR A 596 33.51 -91.63 79.37
CA THR A 596 32.28 -91.96 80.18
C THR A 596 32.57 -91.96 81.72
N ALA A 597 31.77 -91.28 82.59
CA ALA A 597 31.81 -91.26 84.09
C ALA A 597 30.61 -90.43 84.68
N TYR A 598 30.05 -90.57 85.91
CA TYR A 598 30.07 -91.61 86.98
C TYR A 598 28.91 -91.41 88.01
N GLY A 599 28.40 -92.50 88.64
CA GLY A 599 27.61 -92.49 89.91
C GLY A 599 26.12 -92.04 89.85
N HIS A 600 25.20 -92.49 90.71
CA HIS A 600 25.21 -93.49 91.80
C HIS A 600 23.77 -93.99 92.07
N VAL A 601 23.55 -95.31 92.25
CA VAL A 601 22.82 -95.95 93.38
C VAL A 601 23.33 -97.40 93.45
N ASN A 602 23.64 -97.91 94.63
CA ASN A 602 24.01 -99.33 94.84
C ASN A 602 22.81 -100.14 95.33
N THR A 603 22.67 -101.37 94.82
CA THR A 603 21.89 -102.44 95.44
C THR A 603 22.80 -103.65 95.68
N ASP A 604 23.03 -104.02 96.93
CA ASP A 604 23.76 -105.24 97.32
C ASP A 604 23.39 -105.60 98.79
N GLY A 605 23.80 -106.77 99.30
CA GLY A 605 23.75 -107.06 100.75
C GLY A 605 22.67 -108.05 101.22
N SER A 606 22.75 -109.27 100.69
CA SER A 606 22.13 -110.52 101.14
C SER A 606 21.87 -110.78 102.66
N ARG A 607 20.78 -111.55 102.92
CA ARG A 607 20.59 -112.62 103.95
C ARG A 607 20.41 -112.30 105.46
N SER A 608 19.57 -113.15 106.08
CA SER A 608 19.42 -113.46 107.54
C SER A 608 18.97 -112.33 108.49
N GLY A 609 18.34 -112.61 109.66
CA GLY A 609 17.77 -113.88 110.12
C GLY A 609 17.62 -114.01 111.65
N GLN A 610 16.37 -113.97 112.15
CA GLN A 610 15.85 -114.40 113.47
C GLN A 610 16.35 -113.79 114.82
N GLU A 611 15.37 -113.60 115.72
CA GLU A 611 15.42 -113.60 117.20
C GLU A 611 16.17 -112.45 117.93
N SER A 612 15.69 -111.94 119.08
CA SER A 612 15.16 -112.67 120.26
C SER A 612 14.15 -111.88 121.13
N CYS A 613 13.24 -112.61 121.81
CA CYS A 613 12.78 -112.56 123.24
C CYS A 613 12.71 -111.23 124.08
N PRO A 614 11.98 -111.16 125.24
CA PRO A 614 11.14 -112.16 125.94
C PRO A 614 9.76 -111.64 126.51
N SER A 615 9.15 -112.47 127.38
CA SER A 615 8.34 -112.17 128.58
C SER A 615 6.80 -112.12 128.56
N SER A 616 6.22 -113.30 128.86
CA SER A 616 5.16 -113.58 129.87
C SER A 616 3.82 -112.83 129.85
N GLY A 617 2.76 -113.62 129.62
CA GLY A 617 1.35 -113.38 129.98
C GLY A 617 0.61 -114.71 129.97
#